data_AF-A0A958P804-F1
#
_entry.id   AF-A0A958P804-F1
#
_cell.length_a   1.000
_cell.length_b   1.000
_cell.length_c   1.000
_cell.angle_alpha   90.00
_cell.angle_beta   90.00
_cell.angle_gamma   90.00
#
_symmetry.space_group_name_H-M   'P 1'
#
loop_
_entity.id
_entity.type
_entity.pdbx_description
1 polymer ?
#
loop_
_entity_poly.entity_id
_entity_poly.type
_entity_poly.pdbx_seq_one_letter_code
_entity_poly.pdbx_strand_id
1 'polypeptide(L)' 'MSDTLVVTSKVKKFIKDKGGCNTSAETIDILSKAVERLCQKGVDSAKADGRKTVMARDIVIDHL' A
#
# COMPACT_ATOMS: atom_id res chain seq x y z
N MET A 1 -11.62 -7.52 10.75
CA MET A 1 -10.36 -8.15 10.29
C MET A 1 -9.85 -7.28 9.18
N SER A 2 -8.64 -6.72 9.31
CA SER A 2 -8.04 -5.93 8.22
C SER A 2 -7.44 -6.93 7.24
N ASP A 3 -7.83 -6.88 5.98
CA ASP A 3 -7.23 -7.75 4.97
C ASP A 3 -5.77 -7.35 4.74
N THR A 4 -4.90 -8.36 4.68
CA THR A 4 -3.48 -8.14 4.39
C THR A 4 -3.31 -7.93 2.89
N LEU A 5 -3.03 -6.69 2.48
CA LEU A 5 -2.88 -6.29 1.06
C LEU A 5 -1.44 -6.39 0.55
N VAL A 6 -0.49 -6.76 1.42
CA VAL A 6 0.93 -6.87 1.09
C VAL A 6 1.44 -8.30 1.29
N VAL A 7 2.44 -8.70 0.51
CA VAL A 7 3.10 -10.00 0.71
C VAL A 7 4.07 -9.89 1.88
N THR A 8 3.64 -10.35 3.07
CA THR A 8 4.39 -10.25 4.33
C THR A 8 5.85 -10.70 4.22
N SER A 9 6.13 -11.82 3.54
CA SER A 9 7.50 -12.33 3.39
C SER A 9 8.39 -11.38 2.58
N LYS A 10 7.85 -10.73 1.54
CA LYS A 10 8.60 -9.77 0.72
C LYS A 10 8.91 -8.49 1.50
N VAL A 11 7.93 -7.98 2.25
CA VAL A 11 8.12 -6.79 3.10
C VAL A 11 9.18 -7.04 4.17
N LYS A 12 9.07 -8.15 4.91
CA LYS A 12 10.05 -8.54 5.94
C LYS A 12 11.44 -8.70 5.35
N LYS A 13 11.56 -9.37 4.20
CA LYS A 13 12.82 -9.52 3.49
C LYS A 13 13.40 -8.16 3.08
N PHE A 14 12.59 -7.27 2.51
CA PHE A 14 13.03 -5.93 2.11
C PHE A 14 13.59 -5.12 3.30
N ILE A 15 12.87 -5.08 4.43
CA ILE A 15 13.31 -4.36 5.64
C ILE A 15 14.61 -4.96 6.19
N LYS A 16 14.72 -6.29 6.21
CA LYS A 16 15.93 -6.98 6.68
C LYS A 16 17.13 -6.77 5.75
N ASP A 17 16.94 -6.89 4.43
CA ASP A 17 18.02 -6.75 3.45
C ASP A 17 18.52 -5.30 3.36
N LYS A 18 17.64 -4.31 3.59
CA LYS A 18 18.01 -2.87 3.52
C LYS A 18 18.52 -2.31 4.84
N GLY A 19 17.99 -2.76 5.98
CA GLY A 19 18.27 -2.15 7.28
C GLY A 19 18.73 -3.12 8.37
N GLY A 20 18.80 -4.42 8.10
CA GLY A 20 19.13 -5.44 9.11
C GLY A 20 18.06 -5.61 10.20
N CYS A 21 16.91 -4.97 10.06
CA CYS A 21 15.87 -4.95 11.08
C CYS A 21 14.93 -6.15 10.99
N ASN A 22 14.40 -6.57 12.15
CA ASN A 22 13.21 -7.43 12.21
C ASN A 22 11.95 -6.58 12.05
N THR A 23 10.83 -7.21 11.68
CA THR A 23 9.54 -6.52 11.44
C THR A 23 8.47 -7.10 12.34
N SER A 24 7.75 -6.27 13.09
CA SER A 24 6.62 -6.71 13.92
C SER A 24 5.40 -7.06 13.06
N ALA A 25 4.44 -7.80 13.65
CA ALA A 25 3.20 -8.14 12.96
C ALA A 25 2.37 -6.89 12.66
N GLU A 26 2.26 -5.96 13.63
CA GLU A 26 1.49 -4.71 13.49
C GLU A 26 2.00 -3.80 12.36
N THR A 27 3.31 -3.85 12.04
CA THR A 27 3.85 -3.13 10.88
C THR A 27 3.16 -3.55 9.58
N ILE A 28 2.83 -4.84 9.43
CA ILE A 28 2.17 -5.37 8.23
C ILE A 28 0.74 -4.86 8.12
N ASP A 29 0.04 -4.73 9.25
CA ASP A 29 -1.31 -4.17 9.30
C ASP A 29 -1.32 -2.70 8.88
N ILE A 30 -0.36 -1.91 9.37
CA ILE A 30 -0.22 -0.50 9.00
C ILE A 30 0.10 -0.34 7.52
N LEU A 31 1.01 -1.15 6.98
CA LEU A 31 1.33 -1.13 5.55
C LEU A 31 0.12 -1.52 4.69
N SER A 32 -0.65 -2.51 5.12
CA SER A 32 -1.88 -2.91 4.42
C SER A 32 -2.90 -1.77 4.41
N LYS A 33 -3.10 -1.08 5.54
CA LYS A 33 -3.96 0.11 5.62
C LYS A 33 -3.46 1.26 4.75
N ALA A 34 -2.15 1.45 4.62
CA ALA A 34 -1.59 2.47 3.74
C ALA A 34 -1.91 2.15 2.26
N VAL A 35 -1.71 0.90 1.83
CA VAL A 35 -2.07 0.44 0.48
C VAL A 35 -3.58 0.59 0.23
N GLU A 36 -4.41 0.21 1.18
CA GLU A 36 -5.87 0.35 1.09
C GLU A 36 -6.27 1.82 0.84
N ARG A 37 -5.73 2.75 1.62
CA ARG A 37 -5.99 4.19 1.46
C ARG A 37 -5.51 4.72 0.10
N LEU A 38 -4.36 4.26 -0.38
CA LEU A 38 -3.85 4.63 -1.71
C LEU A 38 -4.78 4.13 -2.82
N CYS A 39 -5.22 2.87 -2.73
CA CYS A 39 -6.18 2.29 -3.67
C CYS A 39 -7.51 3.04 -3.65
N GLN A 40 -8.03 3.38 -2.46
CA GLN A 40 -9.30 4.10 -2.33
C GLN A 40 -9.22 5.48 -2.99
N LYS A 41 -8.15 6.24 -2.72
CA LYS A 41 -7.91 7.53 -3.38
C LYS A 41 -7.83 7.38 -4.90
N GLY A 42 -7.16 6.32 -5.37
CA GLY A 42 -7.06 6.05 -6.80
C GLY A 42 -8.39 5.73 -7.46
N VAL A 43 -9.25 4.96 -6.77
CA VAL A 43 -10.62 4.68 -7.21
C VAL A 43 -11.45 5.97 -7.26
N ASP A 44 -11.35 6.82 -6.25
CA ASP A 44 -12.10 8.07 -6.19
C ASP A 44 -11.66 9.05 -7.30
N SER A 45 -10.35 9.16 -7.57
CA SER A 45 -9.79 9.92 -8.69
C SER A 45 -10.29 9.40 -10.04
N ALA A 46 -10.23 8.09 -10.27
CA ALA A 46 -10.70 7.48 -11.50
C ALA A 46 -12.20 7.71 -11.71
N LYS A 47 -13.02 7.62 -10.65
CA LYS A 47 -14.45 7.90 -10.69
C LYS A 47 -14.75 9.37 -10.99
N ALA A 48 -14.02 10.30 -10.37
CA ALA A 48 -14.16 11.73 -10.62
C ALA A 48 -13.91 12.10 -12.09
N ASP A 49 -12.98 11.38 -12.73
CA ASP A 49 -12.67 11.50 -14.17
C ASP A 49 -13.64 10.70 -15.08
N GLY A 50 -14.67 10.05 -14.52
CA GLY A 50 -15.63 9.22 -15.29
C GLY A 50 -15.05 7.89 -15.81
N ARG A 51 -13.90 7.46 -15.31
CA ARG A 51 -13.21 6.22 -15.72
C ARG A 51 -13.58 5.04 -14.82
N LYS A 52 -13.57 3.84 -15.41
CA LYS A 52 -13.70 2.56 -14.68
C LYS A 52 -12.35 1.90 -14.37
N THR A 53 -11.26 2.49 -14.87
CA THR A 53 -9.90 1.96 -14.72
C THR A 53 -9.07 2.93 -13.91
N VAL A 54 -8.54 2.45 -12.79
CA VAL A 54 -7.52 3.17 -12.01
C VAL A 54 -6.21 3.10 -12.77
N MET A 55 -5.60 4.26 -13.01
CA MET A 55 -4.34 4.42 -13.74
C MET A 55 -3.23 4.78 -12.76
N ALA A 56 -1.96 4.64 -13.19
CA ALA A 56 -0.81 4.97 -12.35
C ALA A 56 -0.86 6.40 -11.77
N ARG A 57 -1.36 7.38 -12.56
CA ARG A 57 -1.54 8.77 -12.13
C ARG A 57 -2.54 8.98 -10.99
N ASP A 58 -3.43 8.01 -10.76
CA ASP A 58 -4.43 8.08 -9.69
C ASP A 58 -3.83 7.66 -8.33
N ILE A 59 -2.66 7.01 -8.32
CA ILE A 59 -1.96 6.57 -7.11
C ILE A 59 -0.82 7.54 -6.83
N VAL A 60 -1.07 8.50 -5.92
CA VAL A 60 -0.06 9.48 -5.48
C VAL A 60 0.73 8.91 -4.31
N ILE A 61 2.02 8.67 -4.54
CA ILE A 61 2.99 8.22 -3.51
C ILE A 61 3.93 9.33 -3.07
N ASP A 62 3.86 10.50 -3.70
CA ASP A 62 4.67 11.65 -3.32
C ASP A 62 4.27 12.09 -1.90
N HIS A 63 5.28 12.31 -1.04
CA HIS A 63 5.17 12.62 0.40
C HIS A 63 4.94 11.45 1.37
N LEU A 64 5.26 10.21 0.98
CA LEU A 64 5.45 9.10 1.93
C LEU A 64 6.69 9.26 2.82
#